data_AF-A0A7V9P6M5-F1
#
_entry.id   AF-A0A7V9P6M5-F1
#
_cell.length_a   1.000
_cell.length_b   1.000
_cell.length_c   1.000
_cell.angle_alpha   90.00
_cell.angle_beta   90.00
_cell.angle_gamma   90.00
#
_symmetry.space_group_name_H-M   'P 1'
#
loop_
_entity.id
_entity.type
_entity.pdbx_description
1 polymer ?
#
loop_
_entity_poly.entity_id
_entity_poly.type
_entity_poly.pdbx_seq_one_letter_code
_entity_poly.pdbx_strand_id
1 'polypeptide(L)'
;MPYFICPNCKRRSIDHDRREGLTHQAVGCPACGFGFLFELMDDYYPGPATAFVVCGHDRRILASGRGVFELTGYSERDLIGREVMDALCLNGSAEPSPAEVAVEWGVRQLDRSLTLTTRAGVAKRVRADFFPAYDEDGGLLVALAPR
;
A
#
# COMPACT_ATOMS: atom_id res chain seq x y z
N MET A 1 7.43 -17.59 8.76
CA MET A 1 8.16 -17.09 7.57
C MET A 1 7.50 -15.80 7.17
N PRO A 2 8.23 -14.68 7.14
CA PRO A 2 7.68 -13.41 6.70
C PRO A 2 7.41 -13.42 5.19
N TYR A 3 6.28 -12.85 4.79
CA TYR A 3 5.91 -12.70 3.39
C TYR A 3 6.25 -11.28 2.95
N PHE A 4 6.97 -11.14 1.83
CA PHE A 4 7.30 -9.84 1.29
C PHE A 4 6.57 -9.62 -0.02
N ILE A 5 6.09 -8.39 -0.22
CA ILE A 5 5.47 -7.99 -1.47
C ILE A 5 6.08 -6.69 -1.97
N CYS A 6 6.40 -6.63 -3.27
CA CYS A 6 6.83 -5.39 -3.90
C CYS A 6 5.62 -4.48 -4.13
N PRO A 7 5.58 -3.27 -3.55
CA PRO A 7 4.49 -2.32 -3.78
C PRO A 7 4.36 -1.91 -5.26
N ASN A 8 5.46 -1.89 -6.01
CA ASN A 8 5.42 -1.47 -7.41
C ASN A 8 4.90 -2.55 -8.37
N CYS A 9 5.46 -3.77 -8.30
CA CYS A 9 5.17 -4.83 -9.27
C CYS A 9 4.35 -6.01 -8.73
N LYS A 10 3.97 -5.99 -7.44
CA LYS A 10 3.23 -7.07 -6.76
C LYS A 10 3.97 -8.41 -6.66
N ARG A 11 5.25 -8.47 -7.07
CA ARG A 11 6.05 -9.68 -6.92
C ARG A 11 6.15 -10.03 -5.44
N ARG A 12 5.78 -11.26 -5.15
CA ARG A 12 5.88 -11.86 -3.84
C ARG A 12 7.21 -12.58 -3.71
N SER A 13 7.78 -12.55 -2.52
CA SER A 13 8.94 -13.34 -2.14
C SER A 13 8.76 -13.82 -0.72
N ILE A 14 9.30 -15.00 -0.46
CA ILE A 14 9.44 -15.53 0.88
C ILE A 14 10.91 -15.38 1.20
N ASP A 15 11.24 -14.57 2.19
CA ASP A 15 12.60 -14.39 2.65
C ASP A 15 12.65 -14.81 4.12
N HIS A 16 13.69 -15.56 4.49
CA HIS A 16 13.88 -16.01 5.86
C HIS A 16 14.70 -15.03 6.69
N ASP A 17 15.55 -14.19 6.07
CA ASP A 17 16.66 -13.53 6.77
C ASP A 17 16.69 -12.00 6.62
N ARG A 18 15.75 -11.39 5.86
CA ARG A 18 15.67 -9.93 5.60
C ARG A 18 16.98 -9.32 5.06
N ARG A 19 17.83 -10.10 4.38
CA ARG A 19 19.21 -9.69 4.04
C ARG A 19 19.61 -10.10 2.62
N GLU A 20 20.11 -9.12 1.86
CA GLU A 20 21.04 -9.37 0.76
C GLU A 20 22.49 -9.31 1.29
N GLY A 21 23.11 -10.47 1.46
CA GLY A 21 24.52 -10.59 1.88
C GLY A 21 24.78 -10.25 3.36
N LEU A 22 25.89 -9.54 3.64
CA LEU A 22 26.37 -9.20 4.99
C LEU A 22 25.88 -7.83 5.51
N THR A 23 24.92 -7.18 4.83
CA THR A 23 24.49 -5.81 5.16
C THR A 23 23.05 -5.75 5.71
N HIS A 24 22.75 -4.69 6.49
CA HIS A 24 21.45 -4.43 7.11
C HIS A 24 20.48 -3.63 6.20
N GLN A 25 20.73 -3.59 4.89
CA GLN A 25 19.96 -2.75 3.96
C GLN A 25 18.67 -3.46 3.51
N ALA A 26 17.55 -2.73 3.48
CA ALA A 26 16.28 -3.26 3.00
C ALA A 26 16.43 -3.75 1.55
N VAL A 27 16.06 -5.01 1.31
CA VAL A 27 16.18 -5.64 -0.01
C VAL A 27 15.22 -4.94 -0.98
N GLY A 28 15.77 -4.36 -2.05
CA GLY A 28 14.99 -3.84 -3.15
C GLY A 28 14.34 -4.97 -3.96
N CYS A 29 13.30 -4.67 -4.74
CA CYS A 29 12.70 -5.68 -5.59
C CYS A 29 13.63 -6.03 -6.77
N PRO A 30 14.14 -7.28 -6.88
CA PRO A 30 15.07 -7.66 -7.96
C PRO A 30 14.39 -7.70 -9.34
N ALA A 31 13.05 -7.67 -9.39
CA ALA A 31 12.29 -7.74 -10.63
C ALA A 31 12.10 -6.38 -11.31
N CYS A 32 12.00 -5.32 -10.53
CA CYS A 32 11.66 -3.98 -11.03
C CYS A 32 12.52 -2.86 -10.46
N GLY A 33 13.45 -3.15 -9.56
CA GLY A 33 14.35 -2.17 -8.93
C GLY A 33 13.69 -1.26 -7.90
N PHE A 34 12.47 -1.56 -7.46
CA PHE A 34 11.80 -0.76 -6.44
C PHE A 34 12.55 -0.84 -5.11
N GLY A 35 12.67 0.27 -4.39
CA GLY A 35 13.69 0.45 -3.34
C GLY A 35 13.54 -0.41 -2.08
N PHE A 36 12.37 -1.03 -1.86
CA PHE A 36 12.15 -1.90 -0.70
C PHE A 36 10.97 -2.86 -0.96
N LEU A 37 10.82 -3.87 -0.10
CA LEU A 37 9.67 -4.76 -0.07
C LEU A 37 8.87 -4.52 1.22
N PHE A 38 7.55 -4.66 1.14
CA PHE A 38 6.70 -4.53 2.31
C PHE A 38 6.48 -5.90 2.95
N GLU A 39 6.68 -6.00 4.26
CA GLU A 39 6.45 -7.24 5.03
C GLU A 39 4.97 -7.39 5.40
N LEU A 40 4.43 -8.59 5.20
CA LEU A 40 3.07 -8.98 5.53
C LEU A 40 3.10 -10.14 6.52
N MET A 41 2.21 -10.10 7.52
CA MET A 41 2.05 -11.21 8.47
C MET A 41 1.55 -12.50 7.80
N ASP A 42 0.69 -12.36 6.80
CA ASP A 42 0.12 -13.50 6.07
C ASP A 42 0.27 -13.30 4.57
N ASP A 43 0.21 -14.42 3.86
CA ASP A 43 0.31 -14.44 2.41
C ASP A 43 -0.89 -13.72 1.77
N TYR A 44 -0.62 -12.67 0.99
CA TYR A 44 -1.63 -11.87 0.31
C TYR A 44 -1.49 -11.99 -1.21
N TYR A 45 -2.60 -12.29 -1.89
CA TYR A 45 -2.65 -12.48 -3.33
C TYR A 45 -3.43 -11.31 -3.97
N PRO A 46 -2.76 -10.22 -4.38
CA PRO A 46 -3.43 -9.13 -5.06
C PRO A 46 -3.96 -9.59 -6.43
N GLY A 47 -5.08 -9.01 -6.84
CA GLY A 47 -5.57 -9.16 -8.21
C GLY A 47 -4.64 -8.47 -9.22
N PRO A 48 -4.72 -8.81 -10.51
CA PRO A 48 -3.87 -8.23 -11.54
C PRO A 48 -4.02 -6.71 -11.66
N ALA A 49 -5.20 -6.17 -11.37
CA ALA A 49 -5.48 -4.72 -11.38
C ALA A 49 -5.32 -4.04 -10.02
N THR A 50 -4.87 -4.74 -8.98
CA THR A 50 -4.63 -4.12 -7.67
C THR A 50 -3.47 -3.13 -7.77
N ALA A 51 -3.69 -1.95 -7.21
CA ALA A 51 -2.72 -0.88 -7.04
C ALA A 51 -2.29 -0.81 -5.57
N PHE A 52 -1.01 -0.58 -5.30
CA PHE A 52 -0.51 -0.42 -3.94
C PHE A 52 -0.01 1.00 -3.69
N VAL A 53 -0.30 1.51 -2.49
CA VAL A 53 0.20 2.79 -1.98
C VAL A 53 0.91 2.51 -0.67
N VAL A 54 2.14 3.00 -0.51
CA VAL A 54 2.90 2.90 0.74
C VAL A 54 2.82 4.23 1.46
N CYS A 55 2.50 4.19 2.75
CA CYS A 55 2.39 5.36 3.60
C CYS A 55 3.25 5.18 4.87
N GLY A 56 3.70 6.29 5.44
CA GLY A 56 4.36 6.31 6.74
C GLY A 56 3.38 6.20 7.92
N HIS A 57 3.90 6.26 9.15
CA HIS A 57 3.10 6.19 10.38
C HIS A 57 2.05 7.31 10.50
N ASP A 58 2.24 8.45 9.83
CA ASP A 58 1.30 9.56 9.81
C ASP A 58 0.29 9.46 8.64
N ARG A 59 0.21 8.29 8.00
CA ARG A 59 -0.65 7.98 6.84
C ARG A 59 -0.33 8.80 5.59
N ARG A 60 0.82 9.48 5.54
CA ARG A 60 1.27 10.20 4.34
C ARG A 60 1.93 9.26 3.35
N ILE A 61 1.62 9.45 2.07
CA ILE A 61 2.13 8.63 0.97
C ILE A 61 3.64 8.83 0.81
N LEU A 62 4.39 7.72 0.86
CA LEU A 62 5.83 7.66 0.63
C LEU A 62 6.15 7.19 -0.78
N ALA A 63 5.34 6.26 -1.31
CA ALA A 63 5.49 5.71 -2.65
C ALA A 63 4.15 5.22 -3.20
N SER A 64 4.03 5.20 -4.52
CA SER A 64 2.87 4.64 -5.22
C SER A 64 3.32 3.65 -6.28
N GLY A 65 2.78 2.43 -6.23
CA GLY A 65 3.06 1.43 -7.25
C GLY A 65 2.45 1.77 -8.60
N ARG A 66 2.94 1.15 -9.67
CA ARG A 66 2.53 1.38 -11.06
C ARG A 66 1.00 1.39 -11.27
N GLY A 67 0.28 0.49 -10.59
CA GLY A 67 -1.18 0.38 -10.73
C GLY A 67 -1.96 1.62 -10.25
N VAL A 68 -1.36 2.48 -9.43
CA VAL A 68 -2.05 3.67 -8.88
C VAL A 68 -2.36 4.67 -9.98
N PHE A 69 -1.41 4.91 -10.89
CA PHE A 69 -1.64 5.78 -12.05
C PHE A 69 -2.74 5.23 -12.96
N GLU A 70 -2.70 3.92 -13.25
CA GLU A 70 -3.71 3.26 -14.10
C GLU A 70 -5.12 3.34 -13.48
N LEU A 71 -5.22 3.22 -12.16
CA LEU A 71 -6.49 3.28 -11.44
C LEU A 71 -7.04 4.71 -11.31
N THR A 72 -6.17 5.68 -11.00
CA THR A 72 -6.56 7.00 -10.50
C THR A 72 -6.20 8.16 -11.42
N GLY A 73 -5.22 8.00 -12.31
CA GLY A 73 -4.63 9.06 -13.13
C GLY A 73 -3.68 10.00 -12.38
N TYR A 74 -3.42 9.77 -11.09
CA TYR A 74 -2.40 10.50 -10.33
C TYR A 74 -1.04 9.84 -10.52
N SER A 75 -0.02 10.65 -10.82
CA SER A 75 1.37 10.21 -10.78
C SER A 75 1.85 10.18 -9.33
N GLU A 76 2.92 9.46 -9.06
CA GLU A 76 3.54 9.42 -7.73
C GLU A 76 3.88 10.83 -7.20
N ARG A 77 4.37 11.71 -8.08
CA ARG A 77 4.69 13.10 -7.75
C ARG A 77 3.46 13.90 -7.28
N ASP A 78 2.26 13.57 -7.75
CA ASP A 78 1.03 14.26 -7.31
C ASP A 78 0.56 13.80 -5.91
N LEU A 79 1.11 12.69 -5.41
CA LEU A 79 0.63 11.98 -4.23
C LEU A 79 1.59 12.05 -3.05
N ILE A 80 2.90 12.01 -3.28
CA ILE A 80 3.92 11.98 -2.22
C ILE A 80 3.67 13.09 -1.17
N GLY A 81 3.74 12.71 0.10
CA GLY A 81 3.59 13.59 1.26
C GLY A 81 2.15 13.96 1.60
N ARG A 82 1.15 13.56 0.81
CA ARG A 82 -0.27 13.77 1.11
C ARG A 82 -0.84 12.61 1.91
N GLU A 83 -1.82 12.88 2.76
CA GLU A 83 -2.54 11.84 3.52
C GLU A 83 -3.35 10.97 2.55
N VAL A 84 -3.34 9.64 2.73
CA VAL A 84 -3.85 8.69 1.74
C VAL A 84 -5.35 8.74 1.49
N MET A 85 -6.16 8.92 2.54
CA MET A 85 -7.61 9.03 2.43
C MET A 85 -7.98 10.29 1.67
N ASP A 86 -7.33 11.42 1.96
CA ASP A 86 -7.55 12.70 1.28
C ASP A 86 -7.00 12.72 -0.15
N ALA A 87 -5.78 12.23 -0.35
CA ALA A 87 -5.07 12.29 -1.64
C ALA A 87 -5.81 11.56 -2.76
N LEU A 88 -6.45 10.44 -2.42
CA LEU A 88 -7.23 9.61 -3.34
C LEU A 88 -8.74 9.82 -3.20
N CYS A 89 -9.15 10.75 -2.33
CA CYS A 89 -10.53 11.03 -1.98
C CYS A 89 -11.31 9.73 -1.67
N LEU A 90 -10.76 8.92 -0.78
CA LEU A 90 -11.34 7.65 -0.37
C LEU A 90 -12.52 7.90 0.57
N ASN A 91 -13.72 7.57 0.08
CA ASN A 91 -14.98 7.80 0.76
C ASN A 91 -15.72 6.48 1.02
N GLY A 92 -16.68 6.51 1.95
CA GLY A 92 -17.51 5.35 2.29
C GLY A 92 -16.98 4.49 3.44
N SER A 93 -15.99 5.00 4.19
CA SER A 93 -15.56 4.42 5.46
C SER A 93 -16.34 5.00 6.63
N ALA A 94 -16.40 4.24 7.74
CA ALA A 94 -16.78 4.78 9.04
C ALA A 94 -15.66 5.65 9.62
N GLU A 95 -15.99 6.50 10.59
CA GLU A 95 -15.02 7.19 11.45
C GLU A 95 -14.76 6.36 12.71
N PRO A 96 -13.51 6.17 13.15
CA PRO A 96 -12.26 6.59 12.48
C PRO A 96 -11.99 5.80 11.19
N SER A 97 -11.28 6.43 10.24
CA SER A 97 -10.96 5.82 8.94
C SER A 97 -10.21 4.47 9.07
N PRO A 98 -10.33 3.55 8.10
CA PRO A 98 -9.61 2.27 8.15
C PRO A 98 -8.08 2.42 8.14
N ALA A 99 -7.56 3.48 7.53
CA ALA A 99 -6.13 3.80 7.61
C ALA A 99 -5.72 4.16 9.04
N GLU A 100 -6.55 4.94 9.75
CA GLU A 100 -6.32 5.28 11.16
C GLU A 100 -6.33 4.04 12.04
N VAL A 101 -7.39 3.24 11.93
CA VAL A 101 -7.53 2.03 12.74
C VAL A 101 -6.36 1.08 12.49
N ALA A 102 -5.93 0.94 11.24
CA ALA A 102 -4.82 0.06 10.91
C ALA A 102 -3.51 0.48 11.54
N VAL A 103 -3.18 1.77 11.46
CA VAL A 103 -1.94 2.29 12.03
C VAL A 103 -1.98 2.32 13.56
N GLU A 104 -3.06 2.85 14.15
CA GLU A 104 -3.16 3.05 15.60
C GLU A 104 -3.18 1.71 16.37
N TRP A 105 -3.91 0.72 15.86
CA TRP A 105 -4.11 -0.54 16.56
C TRP A 105 -3.23 -1.67 16.02
N GLY A 106 -2.48 -1.45 14.93
CA GLY A 106 -1.66 -2.48 14.29
C GLY A 106 -2.49 -3.63 13.69
N VAL A 107 -3.77 -3.39 13.35
CA VAL A 107 -4.70 -4.41 12.85
C VAL A 107 -5.09 -4.17 11.39
N ARG A 108 -5.07 -5.22 10.57
CA ARG A 108 -5.47 -5.13 9.16
C ARG A 108 -6.94 -4.74 9.01
N GLN A 109 -7.24 -3.92 8.01
CA GLN A 109 -8.62 -3.63 7.59
C GLN A 109 -8.83 -4.16 6.18
N LEU A 110 -9.47 -5.32 6.05
CA LEU A 110 -9.66 -6.00 4.77
C LEU A 110 -11.06 -5.78 4.20
N ASP A 111 -11.20 -6.00 2.90
CA ASP A 111 -12.44 -6.03 2.14
C ASP A 111 -13.28 -4.74 2.24
N ARG A 112 -12.66 -3.60 2.55
CA ARG A 112 -13.37 -2.33 2.70
C ARG A 112 -13.89 -1.87 1.34
N SER A 113 -15.19 -1.66 1.23
CA SER A 113 -15.81 -1.15 0.01
C SER A 113 -15.81 0.37 0.05
N LEU A 114 -14.92 1.00 -0.71
CA LEU A 114 -14.76 2.46 -0.76
C LEU A 114 -15.04 3.00 -2.16
N THR A 115 -15.17 4.31 -2.25
CA THR A 115 -15.17 5.05 -3.52
C THR A 115 -13.98 5.97 -3.55
N LEU A 116 -13.21 5.95 -4.65
CA LEU A 116 -12.15 6.93 -4.91
C LEU A 116 -12.57 7.90 -6.01
N THR A 117 -11.97 9.07 -6.05
CA THR A 117 -12.16 10.04 -7.14
C THR A 117 -10.88 10.14 -7.95
N THR A 118 -10.97 9.85 -9.25
CA THR A 118 -9.81 9.96 -10.16
C THR A 118 -9.42 11.41 -10.37
N ARG A 119 -8.22 11.64 -10.92
CA ARG A 119 -7.76 12.97 -11.35
C ARG A 119 -8.72 13.66 -12.33
N ALA A 120 -9.46 12.88 -13.12
CA ALA A 120 -10.46 13.40 -14.05
C ALA A 120 -11.84 13.67 -13.41
N GLY A 121 -11.96 13.54 -12.09
CA GLY A 121 -13.22 13.75 -11.36
C GLY A 121 -14.20 12.57 -11.40
N VAL A 122 -13.76 11.39 -11.86
CA VAL A 122 -14.63 10.21 -11.98
C VAL A 122 -14.61 9.43 -10.67
N ALA A 123 -15.78 9.22 -10.07
CA ALA A 123 -15.94 8.33 -8.92
C ALA A 123 -15.85 6.86 -9.34
N LYS A 124 -15.02 6.08 -8.66
CA LYS A 124 -14.86 4.63 -8.89
C LYS A 124 -15.01 3.86 -7.59
N ARG A 125 -15.81 2.79 -7.61
CA ARG A 125 -15.88 1.84 -6.50
C ARG A 125 -14.64 0.95 -6.51
N VAL A 126 -14.07 0.74 -5.33
CA VAL A 126 -12.90 -0.10 -5.11
C VAL A 126 -13.08 -0.97 -3.86
N ARG A 127 -12.42 -2.12 -3.87
CA ARG A 127 -12.08 -2.84 -2.64
C ARG A 127 -10.74 -2.30 -2.15
N ALA A 128 -10.68 -1.92 -0.88
CA ALA A 128 -9.49 -1.42 -0.21
C ALA A 128 -9.10 -2.34 0.95
N ASP A 129 -7.85 -2.80 0.94
CA ASP A 129 -7.24 -3.55 2.03
C ASP A 129 -6.09 -2.72 2.63
N PHE A 130 -6.04 -2.63 3.95
CA PHE A 130 -5.07 -1.81 4.70
C PHE A 130 -4.22 -2.72 5.58
N PHE A 131 -2.89 -2.68 5.37
CA PHE A 131 -1.93 -3.52 6.07
C PHE A 131 -0.95 -2.63 6.84
N PRO A 132 -0.94 -2.67 8.18
CA PRO A 132 0.05 -1.94 8.95
C PRO A 132 1.44 -2.57 8.74
N ALA A 133 2.48 -1.74 8.78
CA ALA A 133 3.84 -2.22 8.89
C ALA A 133 4.10 -2.68 10.33
N TYR A 134 4.96 -3.69 10.47
CA TYR A 134 5.30 -4.32 11.77
C TYR A 134 6.76 -4.09 12.16
N ASP A 135 7.44 -3.16 11.48
CA ASP A 135 8.78 -2.69 11.81
C ASP A 135 8.73 -1.49 12.78
N GLU A 136 9.90 -0.98 13.16
CA GLU A 136 10.03 0.15 14.09
C GLU A 136 9.57 1.48 13.48
N ASP A 137 9.60 1.61 12.14
CA ASP A 137 9.18 2.81 11.43
C ASP A 137 7.65 2.93 11.36
N GLY A 138 6.96 1.79 11.39
CA GLY A 138 5.51 1.71 11.26
C GLY A 138 5.03 2.13 9.87
N GLY A 139 3.76 2.49 9.78
CA GLY A 139 3.15 2.89 8.52
C GLY A 139 2.21 1.84 7.93
N LEU A 140 1.98 1.92 6.63
CA LEU A 140 0.78 1.37 6.03
C LEU A 140 0.95 1.06 4.55
N LEU A 141 0.61 -0.16 4.14
CA LEU A 141 0.36 -0.52 2.75
C LEU A 141 -1.14 -0.52 2.49
N VAL A 142 -1.59 0.21 1.47
CA VAL A 142 -2.98 0.22 1.01
C VAL A 142 -3.08 -0.45 -0.34
N ALA A 143 -3.89 -1.49 -0.44
CA ALA A 143 -4.19 -2.20 -1.67
C ALA A 143 -5.56 -1.76 -2.20
N LEU A 144 -5.61 -1.22 -3.41
CA LEU A 144 -6.83 -0.76 -4.06
C LEU A 144 -7.10 -1.61 -5.30
N ALA A 145 -8.20 -2.36 -5.28
CA ALA A 145 -8.65 -3.16 -6.40
C ALA A 145 -9.96 -2.57 -6.98
N PRO A 146 -10.03 -2.30 -8.30
CA PRO A 146 -11.30 -1.95 -8.93
C PRO A 146 -12.36 -3.04 -8.69
N ARG A 147 -13.62 -2.62 -8.49
CA ARG A 147 -14.78 -3.51 -8.41
C ARG A 147 -15.59 -3.49 -9.70
#